data_AF-A0A0J7J7Y1-F1
#
_entry.id   AF-A0A0J7J7Y1-F1
#
_cell.length_a   1.000
_cell.length_b   1.000
_cell.length_c   1.000
_cell.angle_alpha   90.00
_cell.angle_beta   90.00
_cell.angle_gamma   90.00
#
_symmetry.space_group_name_H-M   'P 1'
#
loop_
_entity.id
_entity.type
_entity.pdbx_description
1 polymer ?
#
loop_
_entity_poly.entity_id
_entity_poly.type
_entity_poly.pdbx_seq_one_letter_code
_entity_poly.pdbx_strand_id
1 'polypeptide(L)' 'MAQRIRVTELGQERQCTKCGDYWPDDAEFYYRKNGRSAQPCKACYAQLPSRKARKAGATA' A
#
# COMPACT_ATOMS: atom_id res chain seq x y z
N MET A 1 4.00 6.34 9.73
CA MET A 1 4.86 5.56 8.82
C MET A 1 5.40 6.51 7.76
N ALA A 2 6.66 6.94 7.85
CA ALA A 2 7.28 7.75 6.79
C ALA A 2 7.44 6.86 5.55
N GLN A 3 6.86 7.26 4.43
CA GLN A 3 6.87 6.45 3.21
C GLN A 3 8.23 6.62 2.52
N ARG A 4 8.96 5.53 2.34
CA ARG A 4 10.22 5.54 1.57
C ARG A 4 9.88 5.54 0.08
N ILE A 5 10.24 6.62 -0.59
CA ILE A 5 10.11 6.82 -2.03
C ILE A 5 11.52 6.92 -2.60
N ARG A 6 11.77 6.29 -3.76
CA ARG A 6 13.01 6.42 -4.52
C ARG A 6 12.69 6.76 -5.97
N VAL A 7 13.59 7.46 -6.64
CA VAL A 7 13.48 7.75 -8.08
C VAL A 7 14.54 6.95 -8.79
N THR A 8 14.14 6.18 -9.80
CA THR A 8 15.02 5.41 -10.69
C THR A 8 14.85 5.87 -12.13
N GLU A 9 15.64 5.31 -13.04
CA GLU A 9 15.55 5.59 -14.47
C GLU A 9 14.17 5.26 -15.09
N LEU A 10 13.40 4.38 -14.44
CA LEU A 10 12.04 4.00 -14.85
C LEU A 10 10.95 4.89 -14.22
N GLY A 11 11.32 5.78 -13.29
CA GLY A 11 10.40 6.71 -12.62
C GLY A 11 10.39 6.59 -11.10
N GLN A 12 9.32 7.07 -10.47
CA GLN A 12 9.15 7.07 -9.03
C GLN A 12 8.66 5.71 -8.53
N GLU A 13 9.38 5.12 -7.58
CA GLU A 13 8.99 3.89 -6.89
C GLU A 13 8.76 4.17 -5.40
N ARG A 14 7.86 3.39 -4.80
CA ARG A 14 7.52 3.47 -3.38
C ARG A 14 7.75 2.13 -2.70
N GLN A 15 8.21 2.16 -1.46
CA GLN A 15 8.31 0.98 -0.61
C GLN A 15 6.95 0.63 0.00
N CYS A 16 6.52 -0.62 -0.13
CA CYS A 16 5.34 -1.15 0.54
C CYS A 16 5.57 -1.29 2.05
N THR A 17 4.68 -0.75 2.89
CA THR A 17 4.81 -0.84 4.36
C THR A 17 4.50 -2.23 4.93
N LYS A 18 4.06 -3.19 4.09
CA LYS A 18 3.74 -4.56 4.52
C LYS A 18 4.78 -5.59 4.12
N CYS A 19 5.18 -5.62 2.85
CA CYS A 19 6.19 -6.57 2.36
C CYS A 19 7.61 -5.98 2.34
N GLY A 20 7.76 -4.65 2.32
CA GLY A 20 9.06 -3.99 2.26
C GLY A 20 9.66 -3.85 0.85
N ASP A 21 9.00 -4.38 -0.18
CA ASP A 21 9.42 -4.24 -1.57
C ASP A 21 9.13 -2.86 -2.16
N TYR A 22 9.93 -2.47 -3.16
CA TYR A 22 9.71 -1.27 -3.95
C TYR A 22 8.91 -1.60 -5.19
N TRP A 23 7.85 -0.84 -5.43
CA TRP A 23 7.00 -0.93 -6.62
C TRP A 23 6.81 0.45 -7.23
N PRO A 24 6.54 0.55 -8.54
CA PRO A 24 6.19 1.81 -9.19
C PRO A 24 5.08 2.55 -8.41
N ASP A 25 5.25 3.86 -8.19
CA ASP A 25 4.27 4.71 -7.48
C ASP A 25 3.07 5.06 -8.35
N ASP A 26 2.42 4.04 -8.90
CA ASP A 26 1.33 4.17 -9.87
C ASP A 26 0.06 3.42 -9.41
N ALA A 27 -0.99 3.53 -10.22
CA ALA A 27 -2.28 2.91 -9.98
C ALA A 27 -2.30 1.40 -10.18
N GLU A 28 -1.32 0.81 -10.85
CA GLU A 28 -1.20 -0.62 -11.08
C GLU A 28 -0.87 -1.32 -9.76
N PHE A 29 0.16 -0.84 -9.05
CA PHE A 29 0.65 -1.44 -7.80
C PHE A 29 0.02 -0.88 -6.53
N TYR A 30 -0.49 0.36 -6.55
CA TYR A 30 -1.10 1.01 -5.39
C TYR A 30 -2.52 1.51 -5.67
N TYR A 31 -3.36 1.53 -4.63
CA TYR A 31 -4.63 2.25 -4.70
C TYR A 31 -4.37 3.75 -4.63
N ARG A 32 -5.04 4.54 -5.47
CA ARG A 32 -4.94 6.01 -5.41
C ARG A 32 -6.08 6.61 -4.58
N LYS A 33 -5.76 7.54 -3.70
CA LYS A 33 -6.72 8.34 -2.93
C LYS A 33 -6.27 9.80 -2.92
N ASN A 34 -7.14 10.71 -3.34
CA ASN A 34 -6.87 12.15 -3.42
C ASN A 34 -5.54 12.46 -4.15
N GLY A 35 -5.31 11.81 -5.29
CA GLY A 35 -4.10 11.98 -6.09
C GLY A 35 -2.82 11.40 -5.49
N ARG A 36 -2.89 10.66 -4.37
CA ARG A 36 -1.74 10.03 -3.71
C ARG A 36 -1.90 8.51 -3.67
N SER A 37 -0.82 7.79 -3.91
CA SER A 37 -0.78 6.34 -3.68
C SER A 37 -0.93 6.03 -2.19
N ALA A 38 -1.83 5.10 -1.88
CA ALA A 38 -2.10 4.60 -0.54
C ALA A 38 -1.31 3.31 -0.28
N GLN A 39 -1.09 3.00 1.00
CA GLN A 39 -0.41 1.79 1.44
C GLN A 39 -1.42 0.77 2.01
N PRO A 40 -1.08 -0.53 2.00
CA PRO A 40 0.08 -1.15 1.36
C PRO A 40 -0.11 -1.32 -0.17
N CYS A 41 0.82 -1.98 -0.87
CA CYS A 41 0.60 -2.39 -2.26
C CYS A 41 -0.66 -3.25 -2.39
N LYS A 42 -1.27 -3.30 -3.59
CA LYS A 42 -2.52 -4.02 -3.82
C LYS A 42 -2.46 -5.50 -3.44
N ALA A 43 -1.33 -6.16 -3.69
CA ALA A 43 -1.13 -7.56 -3.32
C ALA A 43 -1.23 -7.77 -1.80
N CYS A 44 -0.58 -6.91 -1.02
CA CYS A 44 -0.70 -6.93 0.45
C CYS A 44 -2.09 -6.48 0.90
N TYR A 45 -2.71 -5.52 0.21
CA TYR A 45 -4.05 -5.05 0.53
C TYR A 45 -5.10 -6.16 0.36
N ALA A 46 -4.97 -7.00 -0.67
CA ALA A 46 -5.86 -8.12 -0.93
C ALA A 46 -5.87 -9.17 0.19
N GLN A 47 -4.76 -9.27 0.93
CA GLN A 47 -4.63 -10.17 2.09
C GLN A 47 -5.14 -9.56 3.40
N LEU A 48 -5.45 -8.25 3.43
CA LEU A 48 -5.92 -7.62 4.66
C LEU A 48 -7.35 -8.08 4.98
N PRO A 49 -7.67 -8.36 6.26
CA PRO A 49 -9.03 -8.68 6.65
C PRO A 49 -9.95 -7.51 6.30
N SER A 50 -11.12 -7.87 5.77
CA SER A 50 -12.20 -6.94 5.46
C SER A 50 -12.52 -6.06 6.67
N ARG A 51 -12.99 -4.82 6.44
CA ARG A 51 -13.36 -3.91 7.54
C ARG A 51 -14.37 -4.53 8.51
N LYS A 52 -15.30 -5.34 8.00
CA LYS A 52 -16.27 -6.11 8.80
C LYS A 52 -15.55 -7.09 9.75
N ALA A 53 -14.60 -7.87 9.23
CA ALA A 53 -13.81 -8.81 10.02
C ALA A 53 -12.94 -8.12 11.08
N ARG A 54 -12.36 -6.95 10.77
CA ARG A 54 -11.62 -6.16 11.77
C ARG A 54 -12.51 -5.63 12.89
N LYS A 55 -13.73 -5.17 12.58
CA LYS A 55 -14.69 -4.70 13.58
C LYS A 55 -15.12 -5.82 14.51
N ALA A 56 -15.36 -7.02 13.97
CA ALA A 56 -15.75 -8.19 14.76
C ALA A 56 -14.66 -8.60 15.78
N GLY A 57 -13.38 -8.47 15.44
CA GLY A 57 -12.27 -8.78 16.36
C GLY A 57 -11.92 -7.67 17.36
N ALA A 58 -12.47 -6.47 17.24
CA ALA A 58 -12.19 -5.33 18.13
C ALA A 58 -13.18 -5.22 19.31
N THR A 59 -14.14 -6.14 19.41
CA THR A 59 -15.11 -6.27 20.51
C THR A 59 -14.89 -7.58 21.26
N ALA A 60 -13.63 -7.91 21.52
CA ALA A 60 -13.20 -9.03 22.36
C ALA A 60 -12.30 -8.50 23.50
#